data_AF-A0A0V0V170-F1
#
_entry.id   AF-A0A0V0V170-F1
#
_cell.length_a   1.000
_cell.length_b   1.000
_cell.length_c   1.000
_cell.angle_alpha   90.00
_cell.angle_beta   90.00
_cell.angle_gamma   90.00
#
_symmetry.space_group_name_H-M   'P 1'
#
loop_
_entity.id
_entity.type
_entity.pdbx_description
1 polymer ?
#
loop_
_entity_poly.entity_id
_entity_poly.type
_entity_poly.pdbx_seq_one_letter_code
_entity_poly.pdbx_strand_id
1 'polypeptide(L)'
;MDLEIKEGKAKITFREGSVFYNPVQEFNRDLSVAVLKTFVECQNTDENDSDEQFPSSKKKCKSTDSKESFNSNITVLDALSASGLRSIRYAKEVPMVKQIIANDLSVNAIETIKRNVMQNEVDHLVTASQADAVSVMYEHRSRLKRFHVIDLDPYGCASQFLDSAVQAIADGGLLMITCTDVAVLCGNTPESCFAKYGSMSLRAKCCHELALRILLCCLESRANCYGRYVKPLISVSVDFYIRVFVQVFTGAAVAKHSACKKSMVFQCASCESFEIQPLARRMYSEKGFVKFVNAVGPVVPQSCSHCGGKYHIAGPIWSDPIHDVGFVDRTAATVASMAKTDFKLSTTQRLLGILKVIREELPDVPLYYCLSRLASILRLPTPKQRLFRSAILNAGFRVSSSHAYPTAIKTDAPNAFLWDAMKCWAEMKNNTFQINNSSSSPSAAILKTARTNIVDFTNRSDAEPSSKLEGFLRYQMNPQKNWGPKCRAKKG
;
A
#
# COMPACT_ATOMS: atom_id res chain seq x y z
N MET A 1 -15.93 -1.80 -34.42
CA MET A 1 -17.04 -1.03 -33.81
C MET A 1 -16.42 -0.08 -32.80
N ASP A 2 -16.83 1.19 -32.79
CA ASP A 2 -16.38 2.13 -31.76
C ASP A 2 -17.22 1.89 -30.50
N LEU A 3 -16.54 1.62 -29.39
CA LEU A 3 -17.17 1.46 -28.08
C LEU A 3 -17.10 2.78 -27.34
N GLU A 4 -18.22 3.16 -26.72
CA GLU A 4 -18.32 4.34 -25.89
C GLU A 4 -18.46 3.94 -24.43
N ILE A 5 -17.67 4.56 -23.56
CA ILE A 5 -17.69 4.31 -22.12
C ILE A 5 -17.73 5.64 -21.38
N LYS A 6 -18.61 5.72 -20.39
CA LYS A 6 -18.67 6.81 -19.43
C LYS A 6 -18.20 6.32 -18.07
N GLU A 7 -17.22 7.00 -17.50
CA GLU A 7 -16.74 6.75 -16.14
C GLU A 7 -16.48 8.08 -15.44
N GLY A 8 -17.12 8.30 -14.29
CA GLY A 8 -17.15 9.61 -13.67
C GLY A 8 -17.72 10.66 -14.64
N LYS A 9 -17.01 11.78 -14.78
CA LYS A 9 -17.33 12.85 -15.75
C LYS A 9 -16.70 12.63 -17.12
N ALA A 10 -15.83 11.64 -17.27
CA ALA A 10 -15.14 11.36 -18.52
C ALA A 10 -15.98 10.48 -19.44
N LYS A 11 -15.90 10.77 -20.74
CA LYS A 11 -16.52 10.00 -21.81
C LYS A 11 -15.47 9.61 -22.83
N ILE A 12 -15.15 8.33 -22.99
CA ILE A 12 -14.12 7.88 -23.92
C ILE A 12 -14.73 7.04 -25.05
N THR A 13 -14.17 7.20 -26.24
CA THR A 13 -14.43 6.34 -27.39
C THR A 13 -13.15 5.66 -27.84
N PHE A 14 -13.24 4.37 -28.16
CA PHE A 14 -12.11 3.61 -28.70
C PHE A 14 -12.60 2.49 -29.60
N ARG A 15 -11.77 2.14 -30.59
CA ARG A 15 -12.00 0.95 -31.42
C ARG A 15 -11.75 -0.29 -30.58
N GLU A 16 -12.66 -1.26 -30.63
CA GLU A 16 -12.46 -2.53 -29.94
C GLU A 16 -11.11 -3.17 -30.31
N GLY A 17 -10.30 -3.50 -29.30
CA GLY A 17 -8.96 -4.07 -29.47
C GLY A 17 -7.82 -3.07 -29.77
N SER A 18 -8.11 -1.80 -30.07
CA SER A 18 -7.09 -0.78 -30.37
C SER A 18 -6.41 -0.20 -29.12
N VAL A 19 -7.16 -0.05 -28.03
CA VAL A 19 -6.72 0.55 -26.78
C VAL A 19 -7.33 -0.22 -25.61
N PHE A 20 -6.59 -0.32 -24.51
CA PHE A 20 -7.02 -1.06 -23.34
C PHE A 20 -7.96 -0.25 -22.45
N TYR A 21 -9.04 -0.92 -22.05
CA TYR A 21 -9.92 -0.47 -20.97
C TYR A 21 -10.31 -1.67 -20.09
N ASN A 22 -10.23 -1.47 -18.77
CA ASN A 22 -10.65 -2.47 -17.80
C ASN A 22 -11.64 -1.87 -16.78
N PRO A 23 -12.91 -2.33 -16.75
CA PRO A 23 -13.89 -1.86 -15.77
C PRO A 23 -13.51 -2.25 -14.33
N VAL A 24 -12.73 -3.31 -14.13
CA VAL A 24 -12.23 -3.70 -12.80
C VAL A 24 -11.35 -2.60 -12.17
N GLN A 25 -10.77 -1.72 -12.99
CA GLN A 25 -9.91 -0.62 -12.55
C GLN A 25 -10.67 0.67 -12.22
N GLU A 26 -12.01 0.68 -12.26
CA GLU A 26 -12.82 1.86 -11.89
C GLU A 26 -12.53 2.29 -10.44
N PHE A 27 -12.47 1.33 -9.50
CA PHE A 27 -12.10 1.62 -8.11
C PHE A 27 -10.70 2.25 -7.99
N ASN A 28 -9.73 1.80 -8.81
CA ASN A 28 -8.38 2.36 -8.83
C ASN A 28 -8.41 3.83 -9.26
N ARG A 29 -9.15 4.14 -10.34
CA ARG A 29 -9.28 5.49 -10.87
C ARG A 29 -10.05 6.41 -9.92
N ASP A 30 -11.14 5.94 -9.32
CA ASP A 30 -11.88 6.66 -8.28
C ASP A 30 -11.00 6.97 -7.06
N LEU A 31 -10.22 5.99 -6.58
CA LEU A 31 -9.26 6.20 -5.50
C LEU A 31 -8.20 7.24 -5.87
N SER A 32 -7.75 7.23 -7.12
CA SER A 32 -6.75 8.19 -7.61
C SER A 32 -7.28 9.60 -7.64
N VAL A 33 -8.52 9.80 -8.12
CA VAL A 33 -9.19 11.10 -8.09
C VAL A 33 -9.39 11.58 -6.66
N ALA A 34 -9.85 10.71 -5.75
CA ALA A 34 -10.05 11.06 -4.35
C ALA A 34 -8.74 11.48 -3.65
N VAL A 35 -7.67 10.68 -3.82
CA VAL A 35 -6.35 10.98 -3.24
C VAL A 35 -5.76 12.24 -3.83
N LEU A 36 -5.81 12.40 -5.15
CA LEU A 36 -5.27 13.58 -5.81
C LEU A 36 -6.02 14.83 -5.36
N LYS A 37 -7.35 14.81 -5.34
CA LYS A 37 -8.16 15.92 -4.82
C LYS A 37 -7.82 16.26 -3.36
N THR A 38 -7.69 15.25 -2.50
CA THR A 38 -7.27 15.44 -1.10
C THR A 38 -5.88 16.10 -1.02
N PHE A 39 -4.94 15.66 -1.87
CA PHE A 39 -3.59 16.22 -1.93
C PHE A 39 -3.61 17.69 -2.32
N VAL A 40 -4.40 18.08 -3.33
CA VAL A 40 -4.59 19.50 -3.72
C VAL A 40 -5.15 20.32 -2.55
N GLU A 41 -6.20 19.82 -1.90
CA GLU A 41 -6.84 20.49 -0.78
C GLU A 41 -5.87 20.73 0.39
N CYS A 42 -4.99 19.75 0.69
CA CYS A 42 -3.99 19.87 1.75
C CYS A 42 -2.91 20.92 1.45
N GLN A 43 -2.48 21.06 0.19
CA GLN A 43 -1.47 22.06 -0.17
C GLN A 43 -1.98 23.49 0.06
N ASN A 44 -3.28 23.72 -0.13
CA ASN A 44 -3.88 25.03 0.07
C ASN A 44 -4.09 25.38 1.56
N THR A 45 -4.34 24.39 2.42
CA THR A 45 -4.53 24.63 3.86
C THR A 45 -3.20 24.91 4.57
N ASP A 46 -2.13 24.20 4.19
CA ASP A 46 -0.80 24.40 4.80
C ASP A 46 -0.19 25.78 4.48
N GLU A 47 -0.64 26.45 3.41
CA GLU A 47 -0.27 27.85 3.11
C GLU A 47 -1.00 28.84 4.04
N ASN A 48 -2.26 28.57 4.41
CA ASN A 48 -3.06 29.46 5.28
C ASN A 48 -2.76 29.32 6.79
N ASP A 49 -2.33 28.13 7.25
CA ASP A 49 -1.99 27.87 8.66
C ASP A 49 -0.54 28.24 9.02
N SER A 50 0.23 28.82 8.09
CA SER A 50 1.61 29.23 8.36
C SER A 50 1.74 30.46 9.29
N ASP A 51 0.61 31.04 9.74
CA ASP A 51 0.56 32.16 10.69
C ASP A 51 0.19 31.79 12.14
N GLU A 52 -0.16 30.54 12.49
CA GLU A 52 -0.48 30.20 13.89
C GLU A 52 0.21 28.92 14.45
N GLN A 53 1.22 29.20 15.30
CA GLN A 53 1.64 28.48 16.51
C GLN A 53 2.00 26.97 16.43
N PHE A 54 3.31 26.71 16.30
CA PHE A 54 3.99 25.64 17.07
C PHE A 54 5.31 26.16 17.68
N PRO A 55 5.67 25.77 18.92
CA PRO A 55 6.84 26.31 19.61
C PRO A 55 8.14 25.84 18.94
N SER A 56 8.91 26.83 18.49
CA SER A 56 10.16 26.65 17.78
C SER A 56 11.29 26.09 18.65
N SER A 57 11.75 24.87 18.35
CA SER A 57 13.11 24.44 18.67
C SER A 57 14.05 24.82 17.51
N LYS A 58 14.32 26.13 17.36
CA LYS A 58 15.24 26.67 16.35
C LYS A 58 16.70 26.36 16.74
N LYS A 59 17.30 25.35 16.13
CA LYS A 59 18.72 25.43 15.73
C LYS A 59 18.78 25.59 14.22
N LYS A 60 19.08 26.82 13.79
CA LYS A 60 19.25 27.25 12.40
C LYS A 60 20.29 26.36 11.70
N CYS A 61 19.85 25.45 10.84
CA CYS A 61 20.60 25.12 9.63
C CYS A 61 20.13 26.09 8.55
N LYS A 62 21.02 26.99 8.11
CA LYS A 62 20.80 27.83 6.93
C LYS A 62 20.79 26.91 5.70
N SER A 63 19.61 26.49 5.24
CA SER A 63 19.40 26.07 3.85
C SER A 63 18.64 27.19 3.15
N THR A 64 19.35 27.93 2.31
CA THR A 64 18.85 29.00 1.44
C THR A 64 18.22 28.40 0.18
N ASP A 65 17.19 27.58 0.33
CA ASP A 65 16.35 27.17 -0.78
C ASP A 65 14.89 27.46 -0.42
N SER A 66 14.31 28.40 -1.14
CA SER A 66 12.89 28.70 -1.15
C SER A 66 12.10 27.40 -1.27
N LYS A 67 11.27 27.06 -0.27
CA LYS A 67 10.21 26.06 -0.46
C LYS A 67 9.45 26.48 -1.73
N GLU A 68 9.43 25.61 -2.74
CA GLU A 68 8.57 25.82 -3.90
C GLU A 68 7.14 25.81 -3.36
N SER A 69 6.54 26.99 -3.18
CA SER A 69 5.11 27.13 -2.90
C SER A 69 4.39 26.44 -4.03
N PHE A 70 3.48 25.52 -3.71
CA PHE A 70 2.58 24.90 -4.68
C PHE A 70 1.55 25.95 -5.10
N ASN A 71 1.99 27.04 -5.74
CA ASN A 71 1.12 28.09 -6.27
C ASN A 71 0.09 27.45 -7.18
N SER A 72 -1.15 27.37 -6.72
CA SER A 72 -2.45 27.22 -7.40
C SER A 72 -2.61 26.43 -8.73
N ASN A 73 -1.57 25.76 -9.22
CA ASN A 73 -1.42 25.32 -10.60
C ASN A 73 -0.56 24.04 -10.67
N ILE A 74 -1.21 22.89 -10.55
CA ILE A 74 -0.54 21.58 -10.48
C ILE A 74 -0.29 21.01 -11.87
N THR A 75 0.89 20.43 -12.06
CA THR A 75 1.29 19.71 -13.27
C THR A 75 1.31 18.22 -13.01
N VAL A 76 0.65 17.45 -13.88
CA VAL A 76 0.45 16.02 -13.72
C VAL A 76 1.04 15.27 -14.91
N LEU A 77 1.72 14.15 -14.64
CA LEU A 77 2.08 13.17 -15.65
C LEU A 77 1.24 11.90 -15.48
N ASP A 78 0.45 11.57 -16.49
CA ASP A 78 -0.14 10.25 -16.68
C ASP A 78 0.78 9.47 -17.62
N ALA A 79 1.71 8.69 -17.04
CA ALA A 79 2.89 8.21 -17.75
C ALA A 79 2.59 7.10 -18.78
N LEU A 80 1.52 6.33 -18.57
CA LEU A 80 1.08 5.21 -19.41
C LEU A 80 -0.45 5.30 -19.64
N SER A 81 -0.85 6.31 -20.40
CA SER A 81 -2.22 6.83 -20.43
C SER A 81 -3.23 5.98 -21.21
N ALA A 82 -2.78 5.14 -22.14
CA ALA A 82 -3.62 4.32 -23.01
C ALA A 82 -4.74 5.11 -23.72
N SER A 83 -5.94 5.16 -23.15
CA SER A 83 -7.09 5.89 -23.74
C SER A 83 -7.17 7.37 -23.35
N GLY A 84 -6.36 7.83 -22.40
CA GLY A 84 -6.47 9.16 -21.82
C GLY A 84 -7.47 9.26 -20.66
N LEU A 85 -8.12 8.15 -20.27
CA LEU A 85 -9.21 8.19 -19.30
C LEU A 85 -8.82 8.80 -17.95
N ARG A 86 -7.65 8.41 -17.40
CA ARG A 86 -7.16 8.97 -16.12
C ARG A 86 -6.92 10.47 -16.25
N SER A 87 -6.21 10.89 -17.29
CA SER A 87 -5.95 12.31 -17.59
C SER A 87 -7.24 13.13 -17.72
N ILE A 88 -8.23 12.64 -18.47
CA ILE A 88 -9.51 13.34 -18.65
C ILE A 88 -10.27 13.43 -17.32
N ARG A 89 -10.27 12.36 -16.52
CA ARG A 89 -10.87 12.40 -15.18
C ARG A 89 -10.15 13.43 -14.31
N TYR A 90 -8.82 13.43 -14.25
CA TYR A 90 -8.08 14.44 -13.49
C TYR A 90 -8.42 15.87 -13.92
N ALA A 91 -8.52 16.13 -15.24
CA ALA A 91 -8.91 17.44 -15.77
C ALA A 91 -10.32 17.90 -15.33
N LYS A 92 -11.30 16.97 -15.28
CA LYS A 92 -12.72 17.30 -15.00
C LYS A 92 -13.11 17.21 -13.53
N GLU A 93 -12.32 16.49 -12.74
CA GLU A 93 -12.71 16.01 -11.42
C GLU A 93 -11.81 16.52 -10.30
N VAL A 94 -10.61 17.01 -10.62
CA VAL A 94 -9.65 17.55 -9.67
C VAL A 94 -9.49 19.05 -9.90
N PRO A 95 -9.65 19.89 -8.86
CA PRO A 95 -9.48 21.33 -9.01
C PRO A 95 -8.00 21.71 -9.22
N MET A 96 -7.77 22.90 -9.77
CA MET A 96 -6.44 23.57 -9.81
C MET A 96 -5.37 22.86 -10.68
N VAL A 97 -5.78 21.84 -11.43
CA VAL A 97 -4.92 21.23 -12.46
C VAL A 97 -4.65 22.25 -13.55
N LYS A 98 -3.37 22.59 -13.74
CA LYS A 98 -2.91 23.51 -14.79
C LYS A 98 -2.64 22.77 -16.09
N GLN A 99 -1.99 21.62 -15.99
CA GLN A 99 -1.54 20.86 -17.15
C GLN A 99 -1.42 19.38 -16.80
N ILE A 100 -1.84 18.53 -17.72
CA ILE A 100 -1.67 17.09 -17.68
C ILE A 100 -0.97 16.65 -18.96
N ILE A 101 0.14 15.93 -18.82
CA ILE A 101 0.77 15.21 -19.93
C ILE A 101 0.24 13.78 -19.91
N ALA A 102 -0.56 13.45 -20.92
CA ALA A 102 -1.08 12.11 -21.18
C ALA A 102 -0.11 11.38 -22.12
N ASN A 103 0.81 10.59 -21.56
CA ASN A 103 1.88 9.95 -22.32
C ASN A 103 1.55 8.49 -22.67
N ASP A 104 1.84 8.07 -23.90
CA ASP A 104 1.88 6.65 -24.26
C ASP A 104 2.92 6.37 -25.36
N LEU A 105 3.42 5.14 -25.42
CA LEU A 105 4.38 4.72 -26.45
C LEU A 105 3.69 4.41 -27.78
N SER A 106 2.42 3.97 -27.74
CA SER A 106 1.68 3.52 -28.93
C SER A 106 1.05 4.68 -29.71
N VAL A 107 1.30 4.75 -31.01
CA VAL A 107 0.66 5.74 -31.91
C VAL A 107 -0.87 5.67 -31.84
N ASN A 108 -1.44 4.45 -31.82
CA ASN A 108 -2.89 4.25 -31.70
C ASN A 108 -3.46 4.79 -30.38
N ALA A 109 -2.70 4.68 -29.28
CA ALA A 109 -3.08 5.27 -28.00
C ALA A 109 -3.10 6.80 -28.09
N ILE A 110 -2.10 7.41 -28.74
CA ILE A 110 -2.02 8.86 -28.93
C ILE A 110 -3.17 9.42 -29.75
N GLU A 111 -3.53 8.78 -30.86
CA GLU A 111 -4.71 9.17 -31.63
C GLU A 111 -5.99 9.09 -30.80
N THR A 112 -6.09 8.07 -29.94
CA THR A 112 -7.23 7.88 -29.05
C THR A 112 -7.27 8.92 -27.94
N ILE A 113 -6.14 9.25 -27.33
CA ILE A 113 -6.01 10.32 -26.33
C ILE A 113 -6.44 11.64 -26.96
N LYS A 114 -5.90 12.02 -28.12
CA LYS A 114 -6.26 13.27 -28.80
C LYS A 114 -7.77 13.37 -29.06
N ARG A 115 -8.38 12.31 -29.60
CA ARG A 115 -9.83 12.26 -29.84
C ARG A 115 -10.64 12.42 -28.56
N ASN A 116 -10.29 11.66 -27.52
CA ASN A 116 -11.03 11.67 -26.25
C ASN A 116 -10.86 12.99 -25.50
N VAL A 117 -9.68 13.61 -25.56
CA VAL A 117 -9.42 14.92 -24.97
C VAL A 117 -10.30 16.00 -25.62
N MET A 118 -10.36 16.03 -26.96
CA MET A 118 -11.25 16.95 -27.68
C MET A 118 -12.73 16.68 -27.37
N GLN A 119 -13.15 15.41 -27.36
CA GLN A 119 -14.53 15.01 -27.06
C GLN A 119 -14.98 15.42 -25.65
N ASN A 120 -14.04 15.56 -24.71
CA ASN A 120 -14.34 15.99 -23.35
C ASN A 120 -14.10 17.48 -23.10
N GLU A 121 -13.69 18.24 -24.12
CA GLU A 121 -13.43 19.68 -24.04
C GLU A 121 -12.36 20.04 -22.99
N VAL A 122 -11.31 19.20 -22.90
CA VAL A 122 -10.20 19.37 -21.93
C VAL A 122 -8.83 19.53 -22.60
N ASP A 123 -8.80 19.84 -23.88
CA ASP A 123 -7.58 20.07 -24.68
C ASP A 123 -6.74 21.26 -24.19
N HIS A 124 -7.36 22.22 -23.51
CA HIS A 124 -6.68 23.33 -22.84
C HIS A 124 -5.89 22.90 -21.58
N LEU A 125 -6.17 21.72 -21.02
CA LEU A 125 -5.46 21.16 -19.85
C LEU A 125 -4.63 19.92 -20.17
N VAL A 126 -5.07 19.09 -21.12
CA VAL A 126 -4.50 17.78 -21.39
C VAL A 126 -3.75 17.78 -22.72
N THR A 127 -2.45 17.49 -22.68
CA THR A 127 -1.61 17.35 -23.87
C THR A 127 -1.20 15.89 -24.06
N ALA A 128 -1.43 15.35 -25.26
CA ALA A 128 -0.95 14.00 -25.62
C ALA A 128 0.55 14.02 -25.94
N SER A 129 1.31 13.07 -25.39
CA SER A 129 2.76 12.91 -25.61
C SER A 129 3.07 11.50 -26.10
N GLN A 130 3.77 11.37 -27.24
CA GLN A 130 4.22 10.08 -27.74
C GLN A 130 5.69 9.84 -27.38
N ALA A 131 5.95 9.17 -26.28
CA ALA A 131 7.32 8.86 -25.88
C ALA A 131 7.38 7.67 -24.91
N ASP A 132 8.58 7.13 -24.76
CA ASP A 132 8.86 6.25 -23.63
C ASP A 132 8.73 7.04 -22.31
N ALA A 133 7.99 6.48 -21.35
CA ALA A 133 7.70 7.13 -20.08
C ALA A 133 8.96 7.50 -19.29
N VAL A 134 10.02 6.68 -19.38
CA VAL A 134 11.30 6.95 -18.72
C VAL A 134 11.95 8.19 -19.34
N SER A 135 11.96 8.30 -20.66
CA SER A 135 12.49 9.48 -21.36
C SER A 135 11.77 10.76 -20.96
N VAL A 136 10.43 10.77 -20.95
CA VAL A 136 9.63 11.93 -20.51
C VAL A 136 10.02 12.35 -19.10
N MET A 137 10.10 11.41 -18.16
CA MET A 137 10.48 11.72 -16.79
C MET A 137 11.92 12.26 -16.69
N TYR A 138 12.87 11.72 -17.45
CA TYR A 138 14.24 12.23 -17.47
C TYR A 138 14.36 13.66 -18.02
N GLU A 139 13.56 14.01 -19.03
CA GLU A 139 13.48 15.37 -19.58
C GLU A 139 12.93 16.40 -18.56
N HIS A 140 12.18 15.93 -17.57
CA HIS A 140 11.56 16.74 -16.51
C HIS A 140 12.29 16.68 -15.16
N ARG A 141 13.53 16.17 -15.11
CA ARG A 141 14.31 16.09 -13.87
C ARG A 141 14.77 17.45 -13.32
N SER A 142 14.89 18.46 -14.19
CA SER A 142 15.31 19.81 -13.79
C SER A 142 14.27 20.43 -12.89
N ARG A 143 14.70 21.05 -11.79
CA ARG A 143 13.83 21.54 -10.70
C ARG A 143 12.55 22.25 -11.20
N LEU A 144 12.68 23.23 -12.10
CA LEU A 144 11.55 24.03 -12.62
C LEU A 144 10.59 23.28 -13.57
N LYS A 145 10.96 22.09 -14.06
CA LYS A 145 10.15 21.28 -14.98
C LYS A 145 9.51 20.07 -14.31
N ARG A 146 9.82 19.81 -13.04
CA ARG A 146 9.33 18.61 -12.35
C ARG A 146 7.82 18.60 -12.29
N PHE A 147 7.26 17.38 -12.32
CA PHE A 147 5.84 17.19 -12.14
C PHE A 147 5.49 17.27 -10.67
N HIS A 148 4.38 17.92 -10.34
CA HIS A 148 3.85 17.89 -8.98
C HIS A 148 3.17 16.56 -8.67
N VAL A 149 2.66 15.88 -9.70
CA VAL A 149 1.99 14.59 -9.59
C VAL A 149 2.45 13.67 -10.72
N ILE A 150 2.80 12.44 -10.41
CA ILE A 150 3.08 11.40 -11.41
C ILE A 150 2.22 10.16 -11.09
N ASP A 151 1.46 9.67 -12.07
CA ASP A 151 0.75 8.40 -12.02
C ASP A 151 1.45 7.35 -12.90
N LEU A 152 1.89 6.27 -12.28
CA LEU A 152 2.48 5.10 -12.91
C LEU A 152 1.48 3.95 -12.84
N ASP A 153 0.82 3.64 -13.96
CA ASP A 153 -0.14 2.53 -14.07
C ASP A 153 0.23 1.53 -15.17
N PRO A 154 1.40 0.88 -15.10
CA PRO A 154 1.84 -0.04 -16.14
C PRO A 154 1.16 -1.41 -16.07
N TYR A 155 1.24 -2.17 -17.16
CA TYR A 155 0.99 -3.61 -17.12
C TYR A 155 2.14 -4.32 -16.42
N GLY A 156 1.82 -5.05 -15.37
CA GLY A 156 2.80 -5.83 -14.62
C GLY A 156 3.49 -4.99 -13.56
N CYS A 157 4.79 -4.75 -13.72
CA CYS A 157 5.63 -4.12 -12.72
C CYS A 157 5.92 -2.64 -13.01
N ALA A 158 5.94 -1.82 -11.96
CA ALA A 158 6.36 -0.42 -12.05
C ALA A 158 7.86 -0.20 -11.82
N SER A 159 8.62 -1.24 -11.43
CA SER A 159 10.01 -1.10 -10.95
C SER A 159 10.94 -0.38 -11.93
N GLN A 160 10.76 -0.60 -13.24
CA GLN A 160 11.56 0.04 -14.30
C GLN A 160 11.35 1.55 -14.44
N PHE A 161 10.26 2.09 -13.90
CA PHE A 161 9.90 3.50 -13.97
C PHE A 161 10.22 4.27 -12.67
N LEU A 162 10.50 3.56 -11.58
CA LEU A 162 10.61 4.18 -10.25
C LEU A 162 11.80 5.14 -10.14
N ASP A 163 12.93 4.80 -10.77
CA ASP A 163 14.16 5.59 -10.70
C ASP A 163 14.02 6.96 -11.39
N SER A 164 13.39 7.00 -12.57
CA SER A 164 13.10 8.26 -13.26
C SER A 164 11.98 9.05 -12.56
N ALA A 165 10.97 8.36 -12.01
CA ALA A 165 9.88 9.02 -11.29
C ALA A 165 10.34 9.79 -10.05
N VAL A 166 11.23 9.22 -9.21
CA VAL A 166 11.75 9.92 -8.02
C VAL A 166 12.61 11.14 -8.35
N GLN A 167 13.15 11.22 -9.58
CA GLN A 167 13.91 12.36 -10.07
C GLN A 167 13.01 13.44 -10.72
N ALA A 168 11.96 13.00 -11.41
CA ALA A 168 11.02 13.86 -12.14
C ALA A 168 9.92 14.47 -11.27
N ILE A 169 9.67 13.92 -10.08
CA ILE A 169 8.68 14.45 -9.13
C ILE A 169 9.24 15.66 -8.36
N ALA A 170 8.43 16.71 -8.22
CA ALA A 170 8.73 17.91 -7.46
C ALA A 170 8.92 17.59 -5.97
N ASP A 171 9.51 18.52 -5.21
CA ASP A 171 9.69 18.32 -3.77
C ASP A 171 8.33 18.30 -3.07
N GLY A 172 8.05 17.24 -2.29
CA GLY A 172 6.73 17.04 -1.68
C GLY A 172 5.62 16.63 -2.65
N GLY A 173 5.94 16.42 -3.94
CA GLY A 173 5.00 15.99 -4.96
C GLY A 173 4.45 14.58 -4.73
N LEU A 174 3.28 14.32 -5.31
CA LEU A 174 2.52 13.07 -5.17
C LEU A 174 2.90 12.06 -6.25
N LEU A 175 3.42 10.90 -5.85
CA LEU A 175 3.66 9.77 -6.73
C LEU A 175 2.63 8.67 -6.46
N MET A 176 1.92 8.27 -7.51
CA MET A 176 0.87 7.23 -7.47
C MET A 176 1.32 6.06 -8.32
N ILE A 177 1.38 4.86 -7.76
CA ILE A 177 2.03 3.71 -8.41
C ILE A 177 1.14 2.48 -8.30
N THR A 178 0.77 1.88 -9.43
CA THR A 178 0.13 0.55 -9.51
C THR A 178 1.15 -0.51 -9.91
N CYS A 179 1.08 -1.69 -9.29
CA CYS A 179 1.64 -2.93 -9.84
C CYS A 179 0.55 -4.00 -9.96
N THR A 180 0.45 -4.64 -11.12
CA THR A 180 -0.46 -5.76 -11.36
C THR A 180 0.25 -7.12 -11.39
N ASP A 181 1.58 -7.17 -11.27
CA ASP A 181 2.35 -8.43 -11.18
C ASP A 181 2.36 -9.01 -9.76
N VAL A 182 1.20 -8.99 -9.10
CA VAL A 182 1.01 -9.43 -7.70
C VAL A 182 1.45 -10.87 -7.49
N ALA A 183 1.37 -11.74 -8.51
CA ALA A 183 1.89 -13.10 -8.43
C ALA A 183 3.40 -13.16 -8.10
N VAL A 184 4.19 -12.26 -8.69
CA VAL A 184 5.64 -12.15 -8.43
C VAL A 184 5.87 -11.64 -7.01
N LEU A 185 5.19 -10.57 -6.64
CA LEU A 185 5.31 -9.92 -5.34
C LEU A 185 4.80 -10.79 -4.17
N CYS A 186 3.83 -11.67 -4.43
CA CYS A 186 3.26 -12.59 -3.44
C CYS A 186 3.97 -13.95 -3.34
N GLY A 187 5.13 -14.11 -3.97
CA GLY A 187 6.02 -15.26 -3.74
C GLY A 187 5.86 -16.44 -4.69
N ASN A 188 5.18 -16.30 -5.84
CA ASN A 188 5.14 -17.40 -6.83
C ASN A 188 6.48 -17.59 -7.55
N THR A 189 7.19 -16.49 -7.80
CA THR A 189 8.49 -16.45 -8.49
C THR A 189 9.44 -15.51 -7.73
N PRO A 190 9.98 -15.93 -6.57
CA PRO A 190 10.76 -15.05 -5.69
C PRO A 190 12.04 -14.53 -6.33
N GLU A 191 12.68 -15.30 -7.21
CA GLU A 191 13.84 -14.86 -8.00
C GLU A 191 13.48 -13.74 -8.99
N SER A 192 12.29 -13.82 -9.60
CA SER A 192 11.75 -12.73 -10.43
C SER A 192 11.43 -11.49 -9.60
N CYS A 193 10.95 -11.67 -8.36
CA CYS A 193 10.73 -10.55 -7.44
C CYS A 193 12.04 -9.86 -7.07
N PHE A 194 13.09 -10.64 -6.79
CA PHE A 194 14.41 -10.11 -6.51
C PHE A 194 14.98 -9.32 -7.69
N ALA A 195 14.92 -9.87 -8.90
CA ALA A 195 15.41 -9.20 -10.11
C ALA A 195 14.70 -7.87 -10.38
N LYS A 196 13.38 -7.80 -10.16
CA LYS A 196 12.58 -6.61 -10.44
C LYS A 196 12.63 -5.57 -9.32
N TYR A 197 12.56 -6.00 -8.06
CA TYR A 197 12.31 -5.12 -6.91
C TYR A 197 13.48 -5.04 -5.93
N GLY A 198 14.50 -5.91 -6.05
CA GLY A 198 15.62 -5.99 -5.12
C GLY A 198 15.26 -6.62 -3.78
N SER A 199 14.16 -7.39 -3.72
CA SER A 199 13.69 -8.06 -2.50
C SER A 199 13.21 -9.48 -2.81
N MET A 200 13.49 -10.41 -1.91
CA MET A 200 12.89 -11.75 -1.94
C MET A 200 11.44 -11.67 -1.45
N SER A 201 10.49 -12.17 -2.25
CA SER A 201 9.11 -12.35 -1.82
C SER A 201 8.91 -13.70 -1.12
N LEU A 202 7.77 -13.86 -0.44
CA LEU A 202 7.44 -15.08 0.27
C LEU A 202 5.98 -15.46 0.02
N ARG A 203 5.76 -16.76 -0.20
CA ARG A 203 4.42 -17.33 -0.25
C ARG A 203 3.88 -17.47 1.18
N ALA A 204 3.24 -16.41 1.65
CA ALA A 204 2.63 -16.32 2.97
C ALA A 204 1.18 -15.85 2.89
N LYS A 205 0.40 -16.00 3.96
CA LYS A 205 -0.96 -15.42 4.01
C LYS A 205 -0.97 -13.89 4.07
N CYS A 206 0.12 -13.31 4.57
CA CYS A 206 0.37 -11.87 4.55
C CYS A 206 1.00 -11.34 3.25
N CYS A 207 1.03 -12.15 2.18
CA CYS A 207 1.73 -11.81 0.94
C CYS A 207 1.26 -10.50 0.29
N HIS A 208 -0.02 -10.14 0.45
CA HIS A 208 -0.57 -8.89 -0.08
C HIS A 208 0.00 -7.64 0.59
N GLU A 209 0.18 -7.66 1.91
CA GLU A 209 0.88 -6.57 2.59
C GLU A 209 2.39 -6.64 2.36
N LEU A 210 2.95 -7.85 2.31
CA LEU A 210 4.35 -8.05 1.96
C LEU A 210 4.68 -7.40 0.60
N ALA A 211 3.80 -7.57 -0.40
CA ALA A 211 3.91 -6.95 -1.71
C ALA A 211 3.95 -5.42 -1.65
N LEU A 212 3.07 -4.79 -0.87
CA LEU A 212 3.08 -3.33 -0.64
C LEU A 212 4.42 -2.88 -0.03
N ARG A 213 4.90 -3.61 0.97
CA ARG A 213 6.16 -3.29 1.67
C ARG A 213 7.40 -3.52 0.79
N ILE A 214 7.37 -4.49 -0.12
CA ILE A 214 8.41 -4.70 -1.14
C ILE A 214 8.47 -3.51 -2.09
N LEU A 215 7.32 -3.07 -2.61
CA LEU A 215 7.25 -1.93 -3.52
C LEU A 215 7.75 -0.64 -2.87
N LEU A 216 7.34 -0.36 -1.62
CA LEU A 216 7.83 0.79 -0.85
C LEU A 216 9.33 0.71 -0.58
N CYS A 217 9.86 -0.47 -0.24
CA CYS A 217 11.31 -0.67 -0.05
C CYS A 217 12.09 -0.40 -1.34
N CYS A 218 11.58 -0.87 -2.48
CA CYS A 218 12.18 -0.63 -3.79
C CYS A 218 12.20 0.87 -4.11
N LEU A 219 11.06 1.55 -3.97
CA LEU A 219 10.94 2.98 -4.23
C LEU A 219 11.84 3.84 -3.34
N GLU A 220 11.84 3.57 -2.04
CA GLU A 220 12.70 4.24 -1.07
C GLU A 220 14.18 4.06 -1.41
N SER A 221 14.58 2.85 -1.85
CA SER A 221 15.97 2.59 -2.25
C SER A 221 16.38 3.43 -3.46
N ARG A 222 15.48 3.68 -4.41
CA ARG A 222 15.75 4.58 -5.56
C ARG A 222 15.81 6.04 -5.13
N ALA A 223 14.86 6.50 -4.29
CA ALA A 223 14.83 7.87 -3.81
C ALA A 223 16.12 8.25 -3.04
N ASN A 224 16.61 7.34 -2.20
CA ASN A 224 17.80 7.58 -1.38
C ASN A 224 19.06 7.86 -2.19
N CYS A 225 19.20 7.27 -3.39
CA CYS A 225 20.35 7.51 -4.28
C CYS A 225 20.50 8.98 -4.66
N TYR A 226 19.42 9.75 -4.57
CA TYR A 226 19.37 11.17 -4.93
C TYR A 226 19.22 12.08 -3.70
N GLY A 227 19.47 11.57 -2.49
CA GLY A 227 19.29 12.33 -1.25
C GLY A 227 17.81 12.65 -0.95
N ARG A 228 16.89 11.86 -1.49
CA ARG A 228 15.44 11.99 -1.33
C ARG A 228 14.89 10.85 -0.47
N TYR A 229 13.69 11.01 0.06
CA TYR A 229 13.01 10.01 0.88
C TYR A 229 11.51 9.97 0.60
N VAL A 230 10.91 8.82 0.87
CA VAL A 230 9.50 8.55 0.62
C VAL A 230 8.70 8.68 1.92
N LYS A 231 7.54 9.33 1.83
CA LYS A 231 6.49 9.35 2.86
C LYS A 231 5.24 8.65 2.32
N PRO A 232 4.92 7.41 2.74
CA PRO A 232 3.68 6.74 2.36
C PRO A 232 2.45 7.50 2.87
N LEU A 233 1.44 7.68 2.01
CA LEU A 233 0.13 8.27 2.37
C LEU A 233 -0.92 7.18 2.50
N ILE A 234 -1.11 6.38 1.45
CA ILE A 234 -2.09 5.30 1.39
C ILE A 234 -1.50 4.15 0.56
N SER A 235 -1.60 2.92 1.06
CA SER A 235 -1.11 1.72 0.36
C SER A 235 -2.22 0.66 0.35
N VAL A 236 -2.69 0.24 -0.82
CA VAL A 236 -3.84 -0.67 -0.94
C VAL A 236 -3.50 -1.91 -1.75
N SER A 237 -3.86 -3.09 -1.25
CA SER A 237 -3.94 -4.33 -2.03
C SER A 237 -5.40 -4.62 -2.32
N VAL A 238 -5.82 -4.49 -3.58
CA VAL A 238 -7.23 -4.58 -3.96
C VAL A 238 -7.38 -5.37 -5.26
N ASP A 239 -8.28 -6.35 -5.23
CA ASP A 239 -8.59 -7.25 -6.34
C ASP A 239 -7.34 -7.98 -6.87
N PHE A 240 -6.72 -7.45 -7.92
CA PHE A 240 -5.63 -8.08 -8.66
C PHE A 240 -4.40 -7.17 -8.81
N TYR A 241 -4.34 -6.09 -8.03
CA TYR A 241 -3.23 -5.15 -8.06
C TYR A 241 -2.90 -4.62 -6.66
N ILE A 242 -1.71 -4.08 -6.54
CA ILE A 242 -1.34 -3.22 -5.41
C ILE A 242 -1.19 -1.80 -5.91
N ARG A 243 -1.54 -0.82 -5.07
CA ARG A 243 -1.36 0.60 -5.37
C ARG A 243 -0.84 1.35 -4.16
N VAL A 244 0.19 2.17 -4.36
CA VAL A 244 0.76 3.02 -3.31
C VAL A 244 0.72 4.48 -3.74
N PHE A 245 0.36 5.34 -2.80
CA PHE A 245 0.35 6.80 -2.91
C PHE A 245 1.36 7.33 -1.92
N VAL A 246 2.35 8.09 -2.40
CA VAL A 246 3.45 8.57 -1.57
C VAL A 246 3.79 10.01 -1.93
N GLN A 247 4.35 10.74 -0.97
CA GLN A 247 5.08 11.98 -1.25
C GLN A 247 6.59 11.71 -1.29
N VAL A 248 7.30 12.43 -2.15
CA VAL A 248 8.76 12.33 -2.27
C VAL A 248 9.41 13.66 -1.92
N PHE A 249 10.22 13.65 -0.87
CA PHE A 249 10.88 14.86 -0.34
C PHE A 249 12.39 14.78 -0.50
N THR A 250 13.04 15.94 -0.54
CA THR A 250 14.48 16.13 -0.60
C THR A 250 15.00 16.34 0.81
N GLY A 251 16.02 15.57 1.19
CA GLY A 251 16.57 15.64 2.54
C GLY A 251 17.58 14.55 2.79
N ALA A 252 18.84 14.79 2.40
CA ALA A 252 19.92 13.81 2.52
C ALA A 252 20.14 13.31 3.96
N ALA A 253 19.88 14.15 4.96
CA ALA A 253 19.94 13.73 6.37
C ALA A 253 18.84 12.72 6.72
N VAL A 254 17.60 12.97 6.27
CA VAL A 254 16.45 12.08 6.50
C VAL A 254 16.57 10.80 5.69
N ALA A 255 17.12 10.86 4.47
CA ALA A 255 17.39 9.68 3.65
C ALA A 255 18.30 8.66 4.37
N LYS A 256 19.21 9.10 5.25
CA LYS A 256 20.03 8.21 6.09
C LYS A 256 19.21 7.40 7.10
N HIS A 257 17.99 7.84 7.44
CA HIS A 257 17.08 7.11 8.33
C HIS A 257 16.53 5.84 7.67
N SER A 258 16.66 5.74 6.34
CA SER A 258 16.07 4.67 5.54
C SER A 258 16.45 3.26 5.98
N ALA A 259 17.68 3.06 6.46
CA ALA A 259 18.11 1.75 6.93
C ALA A 259 17.28 1.24 8.12
N CYS A 260 16.72 2.13 8.96
CA CYS A 260 15.81 1.76 10.04
C CYS A 260 14.39 1.46 9.57
N LYS A 261 14.02 1.88 8.35
CA LYS A 261 12.72 1.64 7.74
C LYS A 261 12.69 0.32 6.95
N LYS A 262 13.80 -0.43 6.95
CA LYS A 262 13.97 -1.66 6.18
C LYS A 262 14.26 -2.84 7.10
N SER A 263 13.64 -3.97 6.81
CA SER A 263 13.80 -5.19 7.59
C SER A 263 13.80 -6.45 6.73
N MET A 264 14.45 -7.50 7.22
CA MET A 264 14.29 -8.87 6.72
C MET A 264 13.13 -9.55 7.46
N VAL A 265 12.48 -10.51 6.81
CA VAL A 265 11.43 -11.34 7.40
C VAL A 265 11.95 -12.77 7.55
N PHE A 266 11.91 -13.28 8.77
CA PHE A 266 12.19 -14.69 9.06
C PHE A 266 10.88 -15.40 9.34
N GLN A 267 10.40 -16.23 8.43
CA GLN A 267 9.14 -16.96 8.60
C GLN A 267 9.38 -18.46 8.66
N CYS A 268 8.84 -19.12 9.69
CA CYS A 268 8.90 -20.57 9.81
C CYS A 268 8.15 -21.22 8.64
N ALA A 269 8.83 -22.13 7.93
CA ALA A 269 8.27 -22.88 6.81
C ALA A 269 7.10 -23.82 7.21
N SER A 270 7.00 -24.15 8.50
CA SER A 270 6.05 -25.13 9.01
C SER A 270 4.82 -24.50 9.68
N CYS A 271 5.05 -23.63 10.66
CA CYS A 271 3.96 -22.99 11.41
C CYS A 271 3.66 -21.55 10.97
N GLU A 272 4.42 -21.00 10.03
CA GLU A 272 4.24 -19.63 9.52
C GLU A 272 4.37 -18.50 10.55
N SER A 273 4.81 -18.80 11.79
CA SER A 273 5.31 -17.77 12.70
C SER A 273 6.43 -16.99 12.04
N PHE A 274 6.36 -15.67 12.11
CA PHE A 274 7.36 -14.80 11.52
C PHE A 274 7.89 -13.79 12.55
N GLU A 275 9.13 -13.36 12.33
CA GLU A 275 9.80 -12.28 13.05
C GLU A 275 10.42 -11.31 12.05
N ILE A 276 10.47 -10.04 12.43
CA ILE A 276 11.01 -8.95 11.60
C ILE A 276 12.38 -8.56 12.15
N GLN A 277 13.40 -8.62 11.32
CA GLN A 277 14.77 -8.20 11.64
C GLN A 277 15.06 -6.84 11.01
N PRO A 278 15.09 -5.74 11.78
CA PRO A 278 15.57 -4.46 11.27
C PRO A 278 16.98 -4.56 10.72
N LEU A 279 17.30 -3.78 9.68
CA LEU A 279 18.67 -3.69 9.15
C LEU A 279 19.56 -2.74 9.97
N ALA A 280 18.97 -1.70 10.55
CA ALA A 280 19.68 -0.72 11.38
C ALA A 280 18.87 -0.29 12.61
N ARG A 281 19.58 0.14 13.66
CA ARG A 281 19.01 0.74 14.87
C ARG A 281 19.37 2.22 14.95
N ARG A 282 18.46 2.99 15.53
CA ARG A 282 18.67 4.39 15.89
C ARG A 282 19.19 4.45 17.31
N MET A 283 20.30 5.15 17.53
CA MET A 283 20.84 5.44 18.86
C MET A 283 20.87 6.96 19.06
N TYR A 284 20.54 7.37 20.28
CA TYR A 284 20.61 8.77 20.71
C TYR A 284 21.86 8.94 21.56
N SER A 285 22.70 9.90 21.21
CA SER A 285 23.79 10.36 22.06
C SER A 285 23.21 11.14 23.24
N GLU A 286 23.92 11.16 24.36
CA GLU A 286 23.65 12.05 25.52
C GLU A 286 23.47 13.52 25.10
N LYS A 287 24.15 13.96 24.03
CA LYS A 287 24.04 15.33 23.48
C LYS A 287 22.88 15.51 22.49
N GLY A 288 22.00 14.51 22.34
CA GLY A 288 20.83 14.54 21.44
C GLY A 288 21.13 14.23 19.97
N PHE A 289 22.38 13.92 19.59
CA PHE A 289 22.72 13.52 18.22
C PHE A 289 22.22 12.11 17.91
N VAL A 290 21.63 11.94 16.73
CA VAL A 290 21.14 10.64 16.25
C VAL A 290 22.24 9.94 15.46
N LYS A 291 22.58 8.70 15.86
CA LYS A 291 23.48 7.80 15.15
C LYS A 291 22.72 6.58 14.65
N PHE A 292 22.99 6.17 13.42
CA PHE A 292 22.48 4.93 12.85
C PHE A 292 23.57 3.86 12.91
N VAL A 293 23.26 2.71 13.47
CA VAL A 293 24.18 1.58 13.60
C VAL A 293 23.54 0.29 13.13
N ASN A 294 24.37 -0.70 12.84
CA ASN A 294 23.90 -2.03 12.46
C ASN A 294 22.96 -2.61 13.52
N ALA A 295 21.90 -3.28 13.05
CA ALA A 295 21.05 -4.05 13.94
C ALA A 295 21.81 -5.26 14.51
N VAL A 296 21.38 -5.71 15.69
CA VAL A 296 21.86 -6.96 16.29
C VAL A 296 20.89 -8.06 15.87
N GLY A 297 21.42 -9.22 15.49
CA GLY A 297 20.64 -10.35 15.03
C GLY A 297 21.45 -11.64 15.05
N PRO A 298 20.83 -12.78 14.68
CA PRO A 298 19.43 -12.90 14.23
C PRO A 298 18.40 -12.78 15.37
N VAL A 299 17.22 -12.23 15.06
CA VAL A 299 16.06 -12.20 15.99
C VAL A 299 15.39 -13.57 16.19
N VAL A 300 15.81 -14.59 15.43
CA VAL A 300 15.32 -15.96 15.54
C VAL A 300 16.46 -16.94 15.82
N PRO A 301 16.20 -18.03 16.55
CA PRO A 301 17.14 -19.14 16.66
C PRO A 301 17.26 -19.93 15.35
N GLN A 302 18.17 -20.91 15.31
CA GLN A 302 18.43 -21.76 14.14
C GLN A 302 17.21 -22.59 13.68
N SER A 303 16.30 -22.90 14.60
CA SER A 303 15.05 -23.64 14.35
C SER A 303 13.92 -23.00 15.16
N CYS A 304 12.71 -23.02 14.64
CA CYS A 304 11.56 -22.35 15.24
C CYS A 304 11.26 -22.82 16.66
N SER A 305 11.16 -21.88 17.59
CA SER A 305 10.89 -22.14 19.02
C SER A 305 9.53 -22.79 19.29
N HIS A 306 8.60 -22.76 18.32
CA HIS A 306 7.24 -23.27 18.50
C HIS A 306 7.03 -24.66 17.91
N CYS A 307 7.66 -24.96 16.77
CA CYS A 307 7.41 -26.22 16.06
C CYS A 307 8.69 -26.93 15.58
N GLY A 308 9.88 -26.40 15.86
CA GLY A 308 11.17 -26.94 15.42
C GLY A 308 11.49 -26.78 13.92
N GLY A 309 10.58 -26.19 13.14
CA GLY A 309 10.73 -26.00 11.69
C GLY A 309 11.83 -25.00 11.31
N LYS A 310 12.29 -25.05 10.06
CA LYS A 310 13.28 -24.11 9.53
C LYS A 310 12.64 -22.78 9.11
N TYR A 311 13.44 -21.71 9.10
CA TYR A 311 13.01 -20.39 8.66
C TYR A 311 13.36 -20.16 7.19
N HIS A 312 12.39 -19.64 6.44
CA HIS A 312 12.64 -18.95 5.18
C HIS A 312 12.98 -17.48 5.46
N ILE A 313 13.80 -16.90 4.59
CA ILE A 313 14.21 -15.50 4.65
C ILE A 313 13.59 -14.77 3.46
N ALA A 314 12.94 -13.64 3.73
CA ALA A 314 12.41 -12.73 2.72
C ALA A 314 12.83 -11.29 3.01
N GLY A 315 12.65 -10.41 2.02
CA GLY A 315 13.04 -9.00 2.11
C GLY A 315 14.29 -8.62 1.32
N PRO A 316 14.81 -7.40 1.53
CA PRO A 316 14.35 -6.44 2.53
C PRO A 316 12.99 -5.82 2.19
N ILE A 317 12.15 -5.62 3.20
CA ILE A 317 10.83 -4.97 3.10
C ILE A 317 10.81 -3.63 3.84
N TRP A 318 9.87 -2.76 3.49
CA TRP A 318 9.56 -1.57 4.28
C TRP A 318 8.86 -1.98 5.58
N SER A 319 9.44 -1.64 6.73
CA SER A 319 8.93 -2.03 8.05
C SER A 319 8.31 -0.87 8.84
N ASP A 320 8.32 0.35 8.32
CA ASP A 320 7.65 1.52 8.90
C ASP A 320 6.14 1.53 8.53
N PRO A 321 5.34 2.51 9.01
CA PRO A 321 3.96 2.70 8.56
C PRO A 321 3.84 2.84 7.04
N ILE A 322 2.78 2.25 6.48
CA ILE A 322 2.46 2.31 5.03
C ILE A 322 1.30 3.26 4.73
N HIS A 323 0.81 3.96 5.75
CA HIS A 323 -0.29 4.91 5.71
C HIS A 323 0.03 6.14 6.56
N ASP A 324 -0.38 7.32 6.10
CA ASP A 324 -0.53 8.52 6.92
C ASP A 324 -1.98 8.59 7.38
N VAL A 325 -2.22 8.34 8.67
CA VAL A 325 -3.56 8.23 9.26
C VAL A 325 -4.37 9.52 9.08
N GLY A 326 -3.72 10.68 9.22
CA GLY A 326 -4.37 11.98 9.02
C GLY A 326 -4.77 12.20 7.56
N PHE A 327 -3.92 11.77 6.61
CA PHE A 327 -4.25 11.82 5.19
C PHE A 327 -5.40 10.86 4.84
N VAL A 328 -5.43 9.66 5.43
CA VAL A 328 -6.56 8.71 5.27
C VAL A 328 -7.87 9.33 5.73
N ASP A 329 -7.89 9.98 6.90
CA ASP A 329 -9.08 10.66 7.43
C ASP A 329 -9.54 11.79 6.50
N ARG A 330 -8.60 12.61 6.00
CA ARG A 330 -8.91 13.66 5.02
C ARG A 330 -9.46 13.08 3.72
N THR A 331 -8.86 12.02 3.17
CA THR A 331 -9.38 11.38 1.97
C THR A 331 -10.77 10.79 2.18
N ALA A 332 -11.05 10.18 3.33
CA ALA A 332 -12.38 9.70 3.65
C ALA A 332 -13.40 10.85 3.72
N ALA A 333 -13.01 12.00 4.29
CA ALA A 333 -13.84 13.21 4.32
C ALA A 333 -14.08 13.78 2.91
N THR A 334 -13.06 13.83 2.06
CA THR A 334 -13.18 14.24 0.65
C THR A 334 -14.12 13.31 -0.12
N VAL A 335 -14.01 11.99 0.04
CA VAL A 335 -14.94 11.03 -0.60
C VAL A 335 -16.38 11.23 -0.08
N ALA A 336 -16.55 11.44 1.22
CA ALA A 336 -17.87 11.67 1.82
C ALA A 336 -18.49 13.01 1.38
N SER A 337 -17.68 14.06 1.16
CA SER A 337 -18.15 15.34 0.65
C SER A 337 -18.57 15.23 -0.83
N MET A 338 -17.77 14.54 -1.66
CA MET A 338 -18.11 14.27 -3.06
C MET A 338 -19.44 13.52 -3.20
N ALA A 339 -19.71 12.58 -2.29
CA ALA A 339 -20.96 11.81 -2.27
C ALA A 339 -22.22 12.64 -2.08
N LYS A 340 -22.11 13.88 -1.56
CA LYS A 340 -23.21 14.83 -1.35
C LYS A 340 -23.40 15.80 -2.52
N THR A 341 -22.61 15.66 -3.58
CA THR A 341 -22.65 16.52 -4.77
C THR A 341 -23.08 15.70 -5.99
N ASP A 342 -23.35 16.37 -7.11
CA ASP A 342 -23.57 15.71 -8.41
C ASP A 342 -22.34 14.93 -8.92
N PHE A 343 -21.21 15.04 -8.22
CA PHE A 343 -19.96 14.37 -8.52
C PHE A 343 -19.68 13.17 -7.59
N LYS A 344 -20.69 12.35 -7.35
CA LYS A 344 -20.56 11.10 -6.60
C LYS A 344 -19.75 10.07 -7.40
N LEU A 345 -18.68 9.55 -6.80
CA LEU A 345 -17.89 8.46 -7.37
C LEU A 345 -18.69 7.15 -7.37
N SER A 346 -18.60 6.37 -8.44
CA SER A 346 -19.31 5.09 -8.57
C SER A 346 -18.97 4.13 -7.42
N THR A 347 -17.72 4.13 -6.97
CA THR A 347 -17.23 3.22 -5.93
C THR A 347 -17.22 3.82 -4.52
N THR A 348 -17.97 4.91 -4.27
CA THR A 348 -18.00 5.64 -2.98
C THR A 348 -18.11 4.74 -1.76
N GLN A 349 -19.07 3.80 -1.73
CA GLN A 349 -19.28 2.92 -0.56
C GLN A 349 -18.07 2.01 -0.29
N ARG A 350 -17.45 1.51 -1.37
CA ARG A 350 -16.25 0.67 -1.30
C ARG A 350 -15.03 1.48 -0.84
N LEU A 351 -14.86 2.69 -1.36
CA LEU A 351 -13.79 3.60 -0.95
C LEU A 351 -13.86 3.91 0.54
N LEU A 352 -15.02 4.36 1.02
CA LEU A 352 -15.21 4.66 2.44
C LEU A 352 -14.98 3.43 3.32
N GLY A 353 -15.46 2.25 2.88
CA GLY A 353 -15.23 1.01 3.61
C GLY A 353 -13.76 0.61 3.71
N ILE A 354 -13.01 0.67 2.60
CA ILE A 354 -11.57 0.37 2.61
C ILE A 354 -10.80 1.41 3.44
N LEU A 355 -11.08 2.70 3.27
CA LEU A 355 -10.42 3.78 4.03
C LEU A 355 -10.67 3.64 5.54
N LYS A 356 -11.89 3.27 5.94
CA LYS A 356 -12.21 3.02 7.35
C LYS A 356 -11.47 1.79 7.90
N VAL A 357 -11.34 0.71 7.12
CA VAL A 357 -10.53 -0.45 7.56
C VAL A 357 -9.06 -0.06 7.70
N ILE A 358 -8.49 0.68 6.73
CA ILE A 358 -7.12 1.19 6.79
C ILE A 358 -6.91 2.05 8.04
N ARG A 359 -7.86 2.92 8.35
CA ARG A 359 -7.84 3.81 9.52
C ARG A 359 -7.81 3.06 10.86
N GLU A 360 -8.35 1.85 10.88
CA GLU A 360 -8.38 0.96 12.05
C GLU A 360 -7.13 0.07 12.16
N GLU A 361 -6.29 0.01 11.13
CA GLU A 361 -5.09 -0.83 11.16
C GLU A 361 -4.05 -0.29 12.14
N LEU A 362 -3.34 -1.20 12.81
CA LEU A 362 -2.15 -0.85 13.58
C LEU A 362 -1.04 -0.39 12.61
N PRO A 363 -0.62 0.90 12.65
CA PRO A 363 0.31 1.44 11.66
C PRO A 363 1.75 0.96 11.88
N ASP A 364 2.11 0.68 13.14
CA ASP A 364 3.44 0.29 13.60
C ASP A 364 3.66 -1.23 13.65
N VAL A 365 2.64 -2.02 13.29
CA VAL A 365 2.70 -3.48 13.27
C VAL A 365 2.77 -3.99 11.82
N PRO A 366 3.93 -4.45 11.34
CA PRO A 366 4.06 -4.98 9.99
C PRO A 366 3.49 -6.38 9.84
N LEU A 367 2.83 -6.61 8.70
CA LEU A 367 2.22 -7.89 8.30
C LEU A 367 1.08 -8.30 9.23
N TYR A 368 0.49 -9.46 8.99
CA TYR A 368 -0.64 -9.99 9.74
C TYR A 368 -0.64 -11.51 9.76
N TYR A 369 -1.38 -12.08 10.72
CA TYR A 369 -1.72 -13.49 10.76
C TYR A 369 -3.11 -13.72 10.16
N CYS A 370 -3.37 -14.93 9.66
CA CYS A 370 -4.73 -15.34 9.30
C CYS A 370 -5.23 -16.38 10.30
N LEU A 371 -6.34 -16.08 10.99
CA LEU A 371 -6.88 -16.98 12.01
C LEU A 371 -7.24 -18.36 11.46
N SER A 372 -7.79 -18.40 10.26
CA SER A 372 -8.09 -19.65 9.56
C SER A 372 -6.84 -20.48 9.26
N ARG A 373 -5.69 -19.81 9.05
CA ARG A 373 -4.42 -20.50 8.82
C ARG A 373 -3.83 -21.06 10.10
N LEU A 374 -3.83 -20.30 11.19
CA LEU A 374 -3.43 -20.79 12.52
C LEU A 374 -4.24 -22.04 12.92
N ALA A 375 -5.56 -22.00 12.73
CA ALA A 375 -6.44 -23.14 12.97
C ALA A 375 -6.12 -24.33 12.05
N SER A 376 -5.89 -24.08 10.76
CA SER A 376 -5.51 -25.12 9.78
C SER A 376 -4.21 -25.84 10.15
N ILE A 377 -3.22 -25.13 10.69
CA ILE A 377 -1.93 -25.74 11.12
C ILE A 377 -2.17 -26.77 12.23
N LEU A 378 -3.07 -26.47 13.17
CA LEU A 378 -3.46 -27.39 14.25
C LEU A 378 -4.56 -28.38 13.86
N ARG A 379 -5.09 -28.30 12.63
CA ARG A 379 -6.23 -29.08 12.13
C ARG A 379 -7.51 -28.88 12.97
N LEU A 380 -7.76 -27.64 13.38
CA LEU A 380 -8.90 -27.25 14.21
C LEU A 380 -9.93 -26.43 13.42
N PRO A 381 -11.20 -26.42 13.86
CA PRO A 381 -12.16 -25.42 13.38
C PRO A 381 -11.68 -24.01 13.74
N THR A 382 -11.93 -23.05 12.86
CA THR A 382 -11.49 -21.66 13.05
C THR A 382 -12.28 -21.00 14.20
N PRO A 383 -11.62 -20.41 15.22
CA PRO A 383 -12.30 -19.66 16.26
C PRO A 383 -13.10 -18.48 15.67
N LYS A 384 -14.17 -18.05 16.36
CA LYS A 384 -14.82 -16.78 16.03
C LYS A 384 -13.81 -15.64 16.21
N GLN A 385 -13.69 -14.75 15.22
CA GLN A 385 -12.73 -13.65 15.27
C GLN A 385 -12.86 -12.78 16.51
N ARG A 386 -14.10 -12.43 16.91
CA ARG A 386 -14.37 -11.65 18.12
C ARG A 386 -13.80 -12.30 19.39
N LEU A 387 -13.91 -13.62 19.50
CA LEU A 387 -13.41 -14.39 20.64
C LEU A 387 -11.87 -14.32 20.70
N PHE A 388 -11.20 -14.59 19.58
CA PHE A 388 -9.74 -14.56 19.51
C PHE A 388 -9.18 -13.15 19.71
N ARG A 389 -9.85 -12.12 19.16
CA ARG A 389 -9.51 -10.71 19.39
C ARG A 389 -9.67 -10.33 20.86
N SER A 390 -10.72 -10.82 21.54
CA SER A 390 -10.91 -10.59 22.98
C SER A 390 -9.75 -11.16 23.79
N ALA A 391 -9.26 -12.36 23.46
CA ALA A 391 -8.10 -12.94 24.13
C ALA A 391 -6.83 -12.09 23.98
N ILE A 392 -6.55 -11.58 22.78
CA ILE A 392 -5.41 -10.68 22.54
C ILE A 392 -5.53 -9.41 23.39
N LEU A 393 -6.72 -8.80 23.41
CA LEU A 393 -6.98 -7.58 24.16
C LEU A 393 -6.94 -7.79 25.70
N ASN A 394 -7.45 -8.92 26.20
CA ASN A 394 -7.41 -9.26 27.63
C ASN A 394 -5.97 -9.48 28.12
N ALA A 395 -5.08 -9.92 27.25
CA ALA A 395 -3.65 -10.03 27.53
C ALA A 395 -2.88 -8.70 27.42
N GLY A 396 -3.57 -7.58 27.14
CA GLY A 396 -2.97 -6.25 27.06
C GLY A 396 -2.31 -5.92 25.71
N PHE A 397 -2.46 -6.77 24.70
CA PHE A 397 -1.95 -6.54 23.35
C PHE A 397 -2.97 -5.81 22.48
N ARG A 398 -2.50 -5.13 21.43
CA ARG A 398 -3.34 -4.44 20.46
C ARG A 398 -3.74 -5.39 19.33
N VAL A 399 -4.91 -5.16 18.74
CA VAL A 399 -5.37 -5.96 17.60
C VAL A 399 -6.23 -5.18 16.59
N SER A 400 -5.90 -5.27 15.31
CA SER A 400 -6.72 -4.72 14.21
C SER A 400 -6.99 -5.76 13.12
N SER A 401 -7.89 -5.43 12.20
CA SER A 401 -8.00 -6.14 10.93
C SER A 401 -6.93 -5.63 9.94
N SER A 402 -6.93 -6.16 8.72
CA SER A 402 -6.26 -5.53 7.59
C SER A 402 -7.17 -5.49 6.36
N HIS A 403 -7.11 -4.42 5.58
CA HIS A 403 -7.78 -4.27 4.30
C HIS A 403 -7.31 -5.32 3.29
N ALA A 404 -6.07 -5.81 3.43
CA ALA A 404 -5.46 -6.75 2.50
C ALA A 404 -6.04 -8.17 2.58
N TYR A 405 -6.70 -8.54 3.69
CA TYR A 405 -7.31 -9.86 3.81
C TYR A 405 -8.47 -9.93 4.84
N PRO A 406 -9.64 -10.51 4.51
CA PRO A 406 -10.82 -10.50 5.39
C PRO A 406 -10.62 -11.15 6.76
N THR A 407 -9.80 -12.21 6.83
CA THR A 407 -9.55 -12.93 8.09
C THR A 407 -8.25 -12.53 8.80
N ALA A 408 -7.64 -11.42 8.37
CA ALA A 408 -6.40 -10.91 8.94
C ALA A 408 -6.56 -10.47 10.40
N ILE A 409 -5.54 -10.78 11.18
CA ILE A 409 -5.33 -10.31 12.55
C ILE A 409 -3.95 -9.68 12.58
N LYS A 410 -3.92 -8.36 12.68
CA LYS A 410 -2.70 -7.58 12.98
C LYS A 410 -2.62 -7.39 14.48
N THR A 411 -1.46 -7.67 15.07
CA THR A 411 -1.27 -7.57 16.52
C THR A 411 0.20 -7.47 16.87
N ASP A 412 0.50 -6.78 17.97
CA ASP A 412 1.81 -6.77 18.61
C ASP A 412 1.99 -7.92 19.63
N ALA A 413 1.02 -8.83 19.73
CA ALA A 413 1.16 -10.04 20.53
C ALA A 413 2.29 -10.94 19.97
N PRO A 414 3.19 -11.45 20.82
CA PRO A 414 4.27 -12.32 20.38
C PRO A 414 3.72 -13.66 19.88
N ASN A 415 4.47 -14.33 19.00
CA ASN A 415 4.11 -15.65 18.47
C ASN A 415 3.79 -16.67 19.58
N ALA A 416 4.51 -16.61 20.72
CA ALA A 416 4.26 -17.45 21.88
C ALA A 416 2.82 -17.32 22.42
N PHE A 417 2.31 -16.08 22.52
CA PHE A 417 0.94 -15.83 22.98
C PHE A 417 -0.07 -16.36 21.97
N LEU A 418 0.14 -16.12 20.66
CA LEU A 418 -0.77 -16.60 19.62
C LEU A 418 -0.91 -18.13 19.62
N TRP A 419 0.20 -18.84 19.80
CA TRP A 419 0.17 -20.30 19.93
C TRP A 419 -0.42 -20.78 21.24
N ASP A 420 -0.18 -20.10 22.36
CA ASP A 420 -0.84 -20.40 23.63
C ASP A 420 -2.36 -20.24 23.54
N ALA A 421 -2.85 -19.19 22.87
CA ALA A 421 -4.27 -19.00 22.62
C ALA A 421 -4.86 -20.12 21.74
N MET A 422 -4.15 -20.52 20.69
CA MET A 422 -4.56 -21.64 19.84
C MET A 422 -4.54 -22.99 20.57
N LYS A 423 -3.61 -23.20 21.52
CA LYS A 423 -3.59 -24.38 22.41
C LYS A 423 -4.80 -24.41 23.34
N CYS A 424 -5.13 -23.29 24.00
CA CYS A 424 -6.34 -23.20 24.81
C CYS A 424 -7.61 -23.46 23.97
N TRP A 425 -7.65 -22.97 22.72
CA TRP A 425 -8.74 -23.30 21.80
C TRP A 425 -8.81 -24.79 21.46
N ALA A 426 -7.66 -25.45 21.27
CA ALA A 426 -7.59 -26.89 21.04
C ALA A 426 -8.18 -27.67 22.22
N GLU A 427 -7.82 -27.31 23.45
CA GLU A 427 -8.37 -27.92 24.67
C GLU A 427 -9.90 -27.77 24.75
N MET A 428 -10.42 -26.58 24.45
CA MET A 428 -11.87 -26.34 24.38
C MET A 428 -12.59 -27.17 23.30
N LYS A 429 -11.86 -27.68 22.29
CA LYS A 429 -12.40 -28.50 21.19
C LYS A 429 -12.10 -29.99 21.30
N ASN A 430 -11.16 -30.41 22.14
CA ASN A 430 -10.79 -31.82 22.34
C ASN A 430 -11.98 -32.72 22.71
N ASN A 431 -13.03 -32.19 23.35
CA ASN A 431 -14.25 -32.94 23.66
C ASN A 431 -15.10 -33.27 22.40
N THR A 432 -14.73 -32.76 21.23
CA THR A 432 -15.52 -32.86 19.97
C THR A 432 -14.69 -33.25 18.74
N PHE A 433 -13.36 -33.28 18.82
CA PHE A 433 -12.49 -33.52 17.66
C PHE A 433 -11.27 -34.36 18.06
N GLN A 434 -11.07 -35.53 17.43
CA GLN A 434 -9.85 -36.30 17.60
C GLN A 434 -8.72 -35.64 16.80
N ILE A 435 -7.75 -35.07 17.51
CA ILE A 435 -6.56 -34.50 16.88
C ILE A 435 -5.64 -35.67 16.45
N ASN A 436 -5.80 -36.14 15.22
CA ASN A 436 -4.95 -37.18 14.66
C ASN A 436 -3.63 -36.57 14.18
N ASN A 437 -2.61 -36.59 15.05
CA ASN A 437 -1.31 -36.00 14.80
C ASN A 437 -0.25 -37.09 14.72
N SER A 438 0.45 -37.17 13.57
CA SER A 438 1.73 -37.88 13.53
C SER A 438 2.70 -37.21 14.49
N SER A 439 3.56 -38.01 15.14
CA SER A 439 4.53 -37.55 16.14
C SER A 439 5.50 -36.48 15.60
N SER A 440 5.71 -36.44 14.28
CA SER A 440 6.56 -35.50 13.56
C SER A 440 5.85 -34.26 12.99
N SER A 441 4.54 -34.11 13.20
CA SER A 441 3.81 -32.97 12.64
C SER A 441 4.08 -31.64 13.39
N PRO A 442 4.02 -30.48 12.71
CA PRO A 442 4.12 -29.18 13.38
C PRO A 442 3.05 -28.98 14.45
N SER A 443 1.84 -29.51 14.22
CA SER A 443 0.74 -29.52 15.19
C SER A 443 1.12 -30.26 16.47
N ALA A 444 1.68 -31.47 16.35
CA ALA A 444 2.15 -32.23 17.52
C ALA A 444 3.23 -31.48 18.31
N ALA A 445 4.19 -30.85 17.62
CA ALA A 445 5.24 -30.09 18.26
C ALA A 445 4.67 -28.90 19.07
N ILE A 446 3.78 -28.12 18.45
CA ILE A 446 3.16 -26.95 19.11
C ILE A 446 2.34 -27.39 20.33
N LEU A 447 1.47 -28.39 20.17
CA LEU A 447 0.56 -28.85 21.24
C LEU A 447 1.31 -29.49 22.43
N LYS A 448 2.51 -30.05 22.20
CA LYS A 448 3.34 -30.63 23.27
C LYS A 448 4.07 -29.57 24.11
N THR A 449 4.33 -28.39 23.56
CA THR A 449 5.03 -27.33 24.28
C THR A 449 4.14 -26.74 25.37
N ALA A 450 4.66 -26.67 26.60
CA ALA A 450 3.96 -26.05 27.73
C ALA A 450 3.54 -24.61 27.41
N ARG A 451 2.39 -24.19 27.93
CA ARG A 451 1.93 -22.80 27.83
C ARG A 451 2.79 -21.91 28.72
N THR A 452 3.06 -20.71 28.22
CA THR A 452 3.83 -19.68 28.95
C THR A 452 2.98 -18.48 29.32
N ASN A 453 1.82 -18.32 28.69
CA ASN A 453 0.90 -17.21 28.90
C ASN A 453 -0.45 -17.69 29.44
N ILE A 454 -1.07 -16.86 30.27
CA ILE A 454 -2.48 -17.01 30.66
C ILE A 454 -3.34 -16.44 29.54
N VAL A 455 -4.33 -17.21 29.08
CA VAL A 455 -5.22 -16.81 27.98
C VAL A 455 -6.64 -16.73 28.50
N ASP A 456 -7.23 -15.54 28.43
CA ASP A 456 -8.61 -15.28 28.81
C ASP A 456 -9.48 -14.93 27.59
N PHE A 457 -10.45 -15.78 27.27
CA PHE A 457 -11.37 -15.59 26.15
C PHE A 457 -12.65 -14.82 26.49
N THR A 458 -12.74 -14.21 27.69
CA THR A 458 -13.88 -13.37 28.08
C THR A 458 -14.17 -12.31 27.02
N ASN A 459 -15.40 -12.30 26.51
CA ASN A 459 -15.77 -11.42 25.39
C ASN A 459 -15.64 -9.95 25.79
N ARG A 460 -14.93 -9.18 24.96
CA ARG A 460 -14.91 -7.72 25.06
C ARG A 460 -15.84 -7.06 24.03
N SER A 461 -16.28 -5.84 24.32
CA SER A 461 -17.08 -5.00 23.41
C SER A 461 -16.22 -4.37 22.32
N ASP A 462 -15.02 -3.90 22.67
CA ASP A 462 -14.01 -3.30 21.77
C ASP A 462 -13.29 -4.32 20.85
N ALA A 463 -13.61 -5.61 20.99
CA ALA A 463 -13.09 -6.65 20.12
C ALA A 463 -13.67 -6.62 18.70
N GLU A 464 -14.81 -5.94 18.47
CA GLU A 464 -15.39 -5.80 17.14
C GLU A 464 -14.98 -4.45 16.51
N PRO A 465 -14.41 -4.41 15.29
CA PRO A 465 -14.01 -3.15 14.65
C PRO A 465 -15.21 -2.22 14.39
N SER A 466 -15.02 -0.91 14.58
CA SER A 466 -16.07 0.10 14.35
C SER A 466 -16.66 0.04 12.95
N SER A 467 -15.83 -0.17 11.92
CA SER A 467 -16.23 -0.30 10.53
C SER A 467 -17.28 -1.39 10.31
N LYS A 468 -17.22 -2.47 11.10
CA LYS A 468 -18.20 -3.56 11.03
C LYS A 468 -19.48 -3.23 11.78
N LEU A 469 -19.37 -2.59 12.95
CA LEU A 469 -20.53 -2.15 13.73
C LEU A 469 -21.35 -1.08 12.99
N GLU A 470 -20.66 -0.19 12.27
CA GLU A 470 -21.23 0.89 11.45
C GLU A 470 -21.72 0.39 10.07
N GLY A 471 -21.53 -0.89 9.73
CA GLY A 471 -22.05 -1.49 8.50
C GLY A 471 -21.30 -1.11 7.20
N PHE A 472 -20.04 -0.69 7.28
CA PHE A 472 -19.25 -0.35 6.10
C PHE A 472 -18.96 -1.57 5.21
N LEU A 473 -18.86 -1.34 3.89
CA LEU A 473 -18.43 -2.35 2.93
C LEU A 473 -16.91 -2.57 3.01
N ARG A 474 -16.49 -3.41 3.96
CA ARG A 474 -15.07 -3.65 4.28
C ARG A 474 -14.34 -4.47 3.20
N TYR A 475 -15.01 -5.46 2.63
CA TYR A 475 -14.46 -6.37 1.62
C TYR A 475 -15.51 -6.65 0.56
N GLN A 476 -15.28 -6.17 -0.67
CA GLN A 476 -16.20 -6.42 -1.78
C GLN A 476 -15.98 -7.85 -2.31
N MET A 477 -17.07 -8.60 -2.50
CA MET A 477 -17.03 -9.87 -3.22
C MET A 477 -17.03 -9.63 -4.73
N ASN A 478 -16.33 -10.48 -5.48
CA ASN A 478 -16.28 -10.38 -6.94
C ASN A 478 -17.70 -10.32 -7.52
N PRO A 479 -18.08 -9.25 -8.23
CA PRO A 479 -19.44 -9.06 -8.70
C PRO A 479 -19.82 -9.98 -9.87
N GLN A 480 -18.84 -10.60 -10.56
CA GLN A 480 -19.08 -11.42 -11.75
C GLN A 480 -18.17 -12.67 -11.80
N LYS A 481 -18.63 -13.71 -12.51
CA LYS A 481 -17.97 -15.03 -12.63
C LYS A 481 -16.59 -14.98 -13.32
N ASN A 482 -16.35 -14.01 -14.21
CA ASN A 482 -15.08 -13.79 -14.93
C ASN A 482 -14.45 -12.42 -14.63
N TRP A 483 -14.67 -11.91 -13.42
CA TRP A 483 -14.15 -10.60 -13.01
C TRP A 483 -12.64 -10.69 -12.76
N GLY A 484 -11.84 -9.98 -13.55
CA GLY A 484 -10.38 -10.13 -13.55
C GLY A 484 -9.63 -9.12 -14.42
N PRO A 485 -8.29 -9.05 -14.31
CA PRO A 485 -7.46 -8.21 -15.17
C PRO A 485 -7.55 -8.69 -16.63
N LYS A 486 -7.73 -7.75 -17.56
CA LYS A 486 -7.77 -8.03 -19.00
C LYS A 486 -6.37 -8.01 -19.62
N CYS A 487 -6.20 -8.68 -20.76
CA CYS A 487 -4.96 -8.66 -21.53
C CYS A 487 -4.69 -7.27 -22.13
N ARG A 488 -3.41 -6.92 -22.26
CA ARG A 488 -2.95 -5.72 -23.00
C ARG A 488 -3.42 -5.78 -24.46
N ALA A 489 -3.70 -4.61 -25.06
CA ALA A 489 -3.96 -4.51 -26.50
C ALA A 489 -2.76 -5.04 -27.31
N LYS A 490 -3.03 -5.63 -28.50
CA LYS A 490 -1.96 -6.09 -29.39
C LYS A 490 -1.11 -4.90 -29.83
N LYS A 491 0.22 -5.09 -29.94
CA LYS A 491 1.10 -4.06 -30.53
C LYS A 491 0.64 -3.83 -31.97
N GLY A 492 0.07 -2.65 -32.22
CA GLY A 492 -0.18 -2.12 -33.56
C GLY A 492 1.00 -1.27 -34.01
#